data_AF-A0A524JVU0-F1
#
_entry.id   AF-A0A524JVU0-F1
#
_cell.length_a   1.000
_cell.length_b   1.000
_cell.length_c   1.000
_cell.angle_alpha   90.00
_cell.angle_beta   90.00
_cell.angle_gamma   90.00
#
_symmetry.space_group_name_H-M   'P 1'
#
loop_
_entity.id
_entity.type
_entity.pdbx_description
1 polymer ?
#
loop_
_entity_poly.entity_id
_entity_poly.type
_entity_poly.pdbx_seq_one_letter_code
_entity_poly.pdbx_strand_id
1 'polypeptide(L)'
;MKSVSHTIVGIFEIITPYFANPQIDNWRPKLTEYNKMLKQALETLKDVGMPPDVEKHCRTILEEGIKFTNQALKTGKFSSEGFSKYAKSVWPATAKNIELAGKLQVDHFEDVLEKWRKEIGEEEWSRLYAIVGTAWAMRRENVHFQILAQMMGRDAVNDRLIIAESIQDPTEDDLIMLLGRIINDRDLAVHVFGKKLKYRMDVELMGEATREETLKRSTPHHPAIDMKWEPYEEHKMPNEE
;
A
#
# COMPACT_ATOMS: atom_id res chain seq x y z
N MET A 1 14.76 -8.47 -5.49
CA MET A 1 14.59 -7.08 -4.99
C MET A 1 13.67 -6.98 -3.78
N LYS A 2 12.34 -7.14 -3.91
CA LYS A 2 11.37 -6.98 -2.79
C LYS A 2 11.81 -7.69 -1.51
N SER A 3 12.11 -8.99 -1.58
CA SER A 3 12.53 -9.78 -0.42
C SER A 3 13.81 -9.26 0.24
N VAL A 4 14.77 -8.77 -0.56
CA VAL A 4 16.02 -8.17 -0.05
C VAL A 4 15.76 -6.81 0.59
N SER A 5 14.94 -5.96 -0.03
CA SER A 5 14.55 -4.66 0.53
C SER A 5 13.80 -4.80 1.87
N HIS A 6 13.03 -5.87 2.06
CA HIS A 6 12.35 -6.18 3.31
C HIS A 6 13.25 -6.65 4.45
N THR A 7 14.55 -6.85 4.21
CA THR A 7 15.47 -7.29 5.28
C THR A 7 15.55 -6.31 6.44
N ILE A 8 15.41 -5.01 6.17
CA ILE A 8 15.33 -3.96 7.19
C ILE A 8 14.14 -4.22 8.12
N VAL A 9 12.98 -4.52 7.55
CA VAL A 9 11.75 -4.83 8.29
C VAL A 9 11.89 -6.15 9.04
N GLY A 10 12.45 -7.19 8.40
CA GLY A 10 12.68 -8.48 9.05
C GLY A 10 13.60 -8.38 10.27
N ILE A 11 14.67 -7.58 10.20
CA ILE A 11 15.54 -7.30 11.34
C ILE A 11 14.79 -6.49 12.41
N PHE A 12 14.03 -5.46 12.00
CA PHE A 12 13.22 -4.63 12.90
C PHE A 12 12.28 -5.47 13.75
N GLU A 13 11.48 -6.33 13.12
CA GLU A 13 10.52 -7.22 13.80
C GLU A 13 11.18 -8.13 14.84
N ILE A 14 12.42 -8.59 14.58
CA ILE A 14 13.13 -9.48 15.50
C ILE A 14 13.64 -8.72 16.74
N ILE A 15 14.19 -7.52 16.56
CA ILE A 15 14.95 -6.85 17.63
C ILE A 15 14.16 -5.78 18.39
N THR A 16 13.13 -5.19 17.78
CA THR A 16 12.43 -4.03 18.37
C THR A 16 11.72 -4.32 19.69
N PRO A 17 11.13 -5.51 19.93
CA PRO A 17 10.54 -5.81 21.24
C PRO A 17 11.58 -5.78 22.37
N TYR A 18 12.87 -5.83 22.01
CA TYR A 18 13.99 -5.96 22.92
C TYR A 18 14.83 -4.67 23.02
N PHE A 19 14.44 -3.56 22.40
CA PHE A 19 15.23 -2.31 22.47
C PHE A 19 15.45 -1.81 23.90
N ALA A 20 14.45 -1.93 24.77
CA ALA A 20 14.58 -1.56 26.17
C ALA A 20 15.39 -2.57 26.99
N ASN A 21 15.46 -3.83 26.52
CA ASN A 21 16.05 -4.94 27.26
C ASN A 21 16.85 -5.88 26.32
N PRO A 22 17.93 -5.43 25.67
CA PRO A 22 18.68 -6.27 24.73
C PRO A 22 19.33 -7.49 25.41
N GLN A 23 19.47 -7.47 26.73
CA GLN A 23 20.01 -8.56 27.55
C GLN A 23 19.08 -9.78 27.69
N ILE A 24 17.77 -9.65 27.39
CA ILE A 24 16.87 -10.81 27.36
C ILE A 24 17.03 -11.52 26.01
N ASP A 25 17.96 -12.47 25.99
CA ASP A 25 18.53 -13.16 24.82
C ASP A 25 17.52 -13.92 23.90
N ASN A 26 16.21 -13.77 24.10
CA ASN A 26 15.14 -14.41 23.31
C ASN A 26 15.17 -14.03 21.81
N TRP A 27 15.80 -12.92 21.44
CA TRP A 27 16.00 -12.51 20.04
C TRP A 27 17.12 -13.30 19.35
N ARG A 28 18.08 -13.87 20.09
CA ARG A 28 19.30 -14.48 19.51
C ARG A 28 19.00 -15.62 18.56
N PRO A 29 18.10 -16.59 18.86
CA PRO A 29 17.83 -17.69 17.94
C PRO A 29 17.27 -17.18 16.60
N LYS A 30 16.24 -16.32 16.65
CA LYS A 30 15.62 -15.72 15.46
C LYS A 30 16.60 -14.88 14.66
N LEU A 31 17.41 -14.05 15.31
CA LEU A 31 18.39 -13.21 14.61
C LEU A 31 19.54 -14.04 14.01
N THR A 32 19.92 -15.14 14.65
CA THR A 32 20.92 -16.08 14.12
C THR A 32 20.43 -16.77 12.86
N GLU A 33 19.19 -17.27 12.88
CA GLU A 33 18.55 -17.88 11.72
C GLU A 33 18.39 -16.86 10.59
N TYR A 34 17.90 -15.67 10.90
CA TYR A 34 17.75 -14.61 9.91
C TYR A 34 19.10 -14.20 9.30
N ASN A 35 20.16 -14.03 10.13
CA ASN A 35 21.51 -13.75 9.64
C ASN A 35 22.05 -14.85 8.71
N LYS A 36 21.74 -16.12 8.99
CA LYS A 36 22.08 -17.25 8.10
C LYS A 36 21.37 -17.10 6.75
N MET A 37 20.08 -16.76 6.75
CA MET A 37 19.33 -16.51 5.51
C MET A 37 19.91 -15.33 4.71
N LEU A 38 20.31 -14.24 5.38
CA LEU A 38 20.96 -13.10 4.70
C LEU A 38 22.28 -13.52 4.02
N LYS A 39 23.10 -14.32 4.70
CA LYS A 39 24.36 -14.84 4.16
C LYS A 39 24.13 -15.74 2.95
N GLN A 40 23.18 -16.67 3.05
CA GLN A 40 22.79 -17.55 1.95
C GLN A 40 22.30 -16.74 0.75
N ALA A 41 21.42 -15.75 0.98
CA ALA A 41 20.93 -14.87 -0.07
C ALA A 41 22.05 -14.07 -0.75
N LEU A 42 23.08 -13.66 0.00
CA LEU A 42 24.26 -12.97 -0.54
C LEU A 42 25.13 -13.91 -1.39
N GLU A 43 25.32 -15.15 -0.95
CA GLU A 43 26.10 -16.17 -1.66
C GLU A 43 25.48 -16.52 -3.03
N THR A 44 24.15 -16.63 -3.08
CA THR A 44 23.40 -17.00 -4.30
C THR A 44 22.93 -15.78 -5.10
N LEU A 45 23.28 -14.55 -4.69
CA LEU A 45 22.71 -13.34 -5.28
C LEU A 45 22.96 -13.23 -6.79
N LYS A 46 24.17 -13.58 -7.22
CA LYS A 46 24.60 -13.57 -8.62
C LYS A 46 23.83 -14.56 -9.49
N ASP A 47 23.34 -15.66 -8.89
CA ASP A 47 22.67 -16.74 -9.62
C ASP A 47 21.24 -16.34 -10.05
N VAL A 48 20.72 -15.23 -9.51
CA VAL A 48 19.41 -14.68 -9.88
C VAL A 48 19.43 -14.00 -11.26
N GLY A 49 20.61 -13.63 -11.77
CA GLY A 49 20.73 -12.99 -13.08
C GLY A 49 20.10 -11.58 -13.15
N MET A 50 20.16 -10.83 -12.05
CA MET A 50 19.65 -9.45 -12.01
C MET A 50 20.55 -8.49 -12.79
N PRO A 51 20.02 -7.36 -13.30
CA PRO A 51 20.85 -6.31 -13.88
C PRO A 51 21.95 -5.85 -12.89
N PRO A 52 23.16 -5.50 -13.36
CA PRO A 52 24.31 -5.23 -12.47
C PRO A 52 24.04 -4.18 -11.39
N ASP A 53 23.36 -3.08 -11.72
CA ASP A 53 23.04 -2.03 -10.75
C ASP A 53 22.06 -2.51 -9.67
N VAL A 54 21.10 -3.36 -10.05
CA VAL A 54 20.13 -3.97 -9.13
C VAL A 54 20.80 -4.95 -8.19
N GLU A 55 21.68 -5.79 -8.74
CA GLU A 55 22.49 -6.71 -7.95
C GLU A 55 23.32 -5.92 -6.93
N LYS A 56 23.98 -4.85 -7.35
CA LYS A 56 24.76 -3.96 -6.48
C LYS A 56 23.91 -3.40 -5.34
N HIS A 57 22.71 -2.90 -5.60
CA HIS A 57 21.81 -2.41 -4.56
C HIS A 57 21.40 -3.52 -3.58
N CYS A 58 21.02 -4.70 -4.09
CA CYS A 58 20.68 -5.85 -3.26
C CYS A 58 21.86 -6.31 -2.39
N ARG A 59 23.07 -6.32 -2.96
CA ARG A 59 24.32 -6.65 -2.27
C ARG A 59 24.58 -5.69 -1.11
N THR A 60 24.50 -4.38 -1.33
CA THR A 60 24.65 -3.37 -0.27
C THR A 60 23.68 -3.62 0.89
N ILE A 61 22.41 -3.89 0.60
CA ILE A 61 21.39 -4.13 1.63
C ILE A 61 21.71 -5.39 2.45
N LEU A 62 22.08 -6.49 1.78
CA LEU A 62 22.43 -7.75 2.43
C LEU A 62 23.70 -7.61 3.29
N GLU A 63 24.76 -7.00 2.75
CA GLU A 63 26.03 -6.84 3.45
C GLU A 63 25.90 -6.00 4.72
N GLU A 64 25.22 -4.86 4.64
CA GLU A 64 24.99 -4.01 5.83
C GLU A 64 24.03 -4.69 6.83
N GLY A 65 23.03 -5.45 6.37
CA GLY A 65 22.17 -6.27 7.23
C GLY A 65 22.96 -7.36 7.96
N ILE A 66 23.84 -8.07 7.26
CA ILE A 66 24.75 -9.08 7.83
C ILE A 66 25.69 -8.44 8.86
N LYS A 67 26.25 -7.28 8.55
CA LYS A 67 27.14 -6.54 9.46
C LYS A 67 26.43 -6.13 10.75
N PHE A 68 25.23 -5.55 10.63
CA PHE A 68 24.42 -5.16 11.79
C PHE A 68 24.08 -6.37 12.66
N THR A 69 23.56 -7.44 12.05
CA THR A 69 23.15 -8.65 12.78
C THR A 69 24.33 -9.40 13.39
N ASN A 70 25.47 -9.50 12.70
CA ASN A 70 26.71 -10.06 13.25
C ASN A 70 27.18 -9.26 14.48
N GLN A 71 27.14 -7.93 14.42
CA GLN A 71 27.53 -7.08 15.54
C GLN A 71 26.61 -7.27 16.74
N ALA A 72 25.29 -7.30 16.52
CA ALA A 72 24.31 -7.55 17.58
C ALA A 72 24.56 -8.92 18.23
N LEU A 73 24.70 -9.99 17.43
CA LEU A 73 24.96 -11.35 17.93
C LEU A 73 26.29 -11.45 18.71
N LYS A 74 27.35 -10.83 18.20
CA LYS A 74 28.68 -10.83 18.83
C LYS A 74 28.71 -10.09 20.16
N THR A 75 28.04 -8.94 20.24
CA THR A 75 28.13 -8.04 21.39
C THR A 75 27.01 -8.23 22.41
N GLY A 76 25.90 -8.86 22.00
CA GLY A 76 24.66 -8.88 22.78
C GLY A 76 24.03 -7.49 22.95
N LYS A 77 24.41 -6.52 22.11
CA LYS A 77 23.99 -5.12 22.23
C LYS A 77 23.46 -4.59 20.91
N PHE A 78 22.36 -3.84 21.00
CA PHE A 78 21.78 -3.02 19.95
C PHE A 78 20.89 -1.97 20.62
N SER A 79 20.50 -0.93 19.87
CA SER A 79 19.62 0.12 20.34
C SER A 79 18.74 0.63 19.20
N SER A 80 17.67 1.34 19.54
CA SER A 80 16.82 2.01 18.55
C SER A 80 17.63 2.98 17.67
N GLU A 81 18.57 3.72 18.25
CA GLU A 81 19.46 4.63 17.51
C GLU A 81 20.40 3.86 16.57
N GLY A 82 21.00 2.77 17.05
CA GLY A 82 21.86 1.91 16.24
C GLY A 82 21.12 1.30 15.06
N PHE A 83 19.89 0.83 15.27
CA PHE A 83 19.02 0.36 14.20
C PHE A 83 18.67 1.49 13.22
N SER A 84 18.29 2.68 13.71
CA SER A 84 17.98 3.83 12.86
C SER A 84 19.16 4.21 11.95
N LYS A 85 20.39 4.17 12.49
CA LYS A 85 21.61 4.42 11.72
C LYS A 85 21.82 3.36 10.63
N TYR A 86 21.62 2.08 10.96
CA TYR A 86 21.64 0.99 9.98
C TYR A 86 20.57 1.18 8.90
N ALA A 87 19.31 1.40 9.27
CA ALA A 87 18.22 1.57 8.32
C ALA A 87 18.48 2.74 7.35
N LYS A 88 19.02 3.86 7.86
CA LYS A 88 19.42 5.01 7.04
C LYS A 88 20.58 4.71 6.09
N SER A 89 21.52 3.83 6.46
CA SER A 89 22.65 3.50 5.58
C SER A 89 22.23 2.67 4.36
N VAL A 90 21.19 1.83 4.50
CA VAL A 90 20.68 1.00 3.40
C VAL A 90 19.50 1.63 2.65
N TRP A 91 18.92 2.71 3.16
CA TRP A 91 17.81 3.41 2.52
C TRP A 91 18.09 3.83 1.07
N PRO A 92 19.25 4.42 0.70
CA PRO A 92 19.50 4.81 -0.69
C PRO A 92 19.43 3.64 -1.68
N ALA A 93 19.99 2.48 -1.33
CA ALA A 93 19.91 1.27 -2.16
C ALA A 93 18.47 0.71 -2.19
N THR A 94 17.76 0.79 -1.07
CA THR A 94 16.35 0.36 -0.97
C THR A 94 15.45 1.23 -1.83
N ALA A 95 15.65 2.55 -1.83
CA ALA A 95 14.92 3.50 -2.66
C ALA A 95 15.10 3.20 -4.15
N LYS A 96 16.32 2.85 -4.60
CA LYS A 96 16.54 2.42 -5.99
C LYS A 96 15.84 1.12 -6.35
N ASN A 97 15.78 0.16 -5.42
CA ASN A 97 14.96 -1.04 -5.62
C ASN A 97 13.45 -0.70 -5.69
N ILE A 98 12.96 0.29 -4.93
CA ILE A 98 11.56 0.75 -4.97
C ILE A 98 11.25 1.40 -6.32
N GLU A 99 12.10 2.31 -6.81
CA GLU A 99 11.95 2.95 -8.12
C GLU A 99 11.82 1.90 -9.24
N LEU A 100 12.74 0.92 -9.26
CA LEU A 100 12.70 -0.14 -10.26
C LEU A 100 11.49 -1.06 -10.08
N ALA A 101 11.12 -1.41 -8.84
CA ALA A 101 9.93 -2.21 -8.60
C ALA A 101 8.68 -1.50 -9.11
N GLY A 102 8.56 -0.18 -8.89
CA GLY A 102 7.47 0.63 -9.44
C GLY A 102 7.42 0.55 -10.96
N LYS A 103 8.57 0.75 -11.64
CA LYS A 103 8.64 0.61 -13.10
C LYS A 103 8.19 -0.77 -13.58
N LEU A 104 8.70 -1.84 -12.98
CA LEU A 104 8.35 -3.21 -13.38
C LEU A 104 6.88 -3.53 -13.16
N GLN A 105 6.25 -2.97 -12.11
CA GLN A 105 4.81 -3.11 -11.88
C GLN A 105 4.01 -2.43 -12.99
N VAL A 106 4.38 -1.20 -13.36
CA VAL A 106 3.75 -0.47 -14.47
C VAL A 106 3.91 -1.26 -15.77
N ASP A 107 5.15 -1.57 -16.18
CA ASP A 107 5.44 -2.29 -17.43
C ASP A 107 4.63 -3.60 -17.52
N HIS A 108 4.62 -4.39 -16.44
CA HIS A 108 3.94 -5.68 -16.43
C HIS A 108 2.43 -5.55 -16.54
N PHE A 109 1.82 -4.66 -15.77
CA PHE A 109 0.36 -4.56 -15.74
C PHE A 109 -0.19 -3.80 -16.94
N GLU A 110 0.53 -2.83 -17.50
CA GLU A 110 0.16 -2.22 -18.79
C GLU A 110 0.11 -3.30 -19.88
N ASP A 111 1.15 -4.13 -20.01
CA ASP A 111 1.19 -5.24 -20.97
C ASP A 111 0.01 -6.21 -20.81
N VAL A 112 -0.39 -6.52 -19.56
CA VAL A 112 -1.53 -7.41 -19.27
C VAL A 112 -2.85 -6.74 -19.66
N LEU A 113 -3.05 -5.49 -19.26
CA LEU A 113 -4.29 -4.75 -19.50
C LEU A 113 -4.48 -4.45 -20.99
N GLU A 114 -3.41 -4.15 -21.73
CA GLU A 114 -3.46 -3.98 -23.18
C GLU A 114 -3.92 -5.26 -23.90
N LYS A 115 -3.41 -6.43 -23.45
CA LYS A 115 -3.86 -7.72 -23.99
C LYS A 115 -5.33 -7.96 -23.70
N TRP A 116 -5.78 -7.77 -22.45
CA TRP A 116 -7.18 -7.93 -22.09
C TRP A 116 -8.09 -6.98 -22.85
N ARG A 117 -7.70 -5.70 -22.98
CA ARG A 117 -8.43 -4.71 -23.77
C ARG A 117 -8.60 -5.14 -25.22
N LYS A 118 -7.55 -5.69 -25.83
CA LYS A 118 -7.60 -6.23 -27.20
C LYS A 118 -8.53 -7.45 -27.30
N GLU A 119 -8.54 -8.32 -26.30
CA GLU A 119 -9.36 -9.53 -26.28
C GLU A 119 -10.85 -9.23 -26.09
N ILE A 120 -11.20 -8.31 -25.18
CA ILE A 120 -12.62 -7.97 -24.93
C ILE A 120 -13.16 -6.91 -25.91
N GLY A 121 -12.28 -6.13 -26.53
CA GLY A 121 -12.64 -5.06 -27.46
C GLY A 121 -12.99 -3.74 -26.77
N GLU A 122 -12.93 -2.64 -27.54
CA GLU A 122 -13.11 -1.28 -27.02
C GLU A 122 -14.49 -1.03 -26.43
N GLU A 123 -15.54 -1.61 -27.03
CA GLU A 123 -16.90 -1.45 -26.54
C GLU A 123 -17.04 -2.03 -25.13
N GLU A 124 -16.61 -3.28 -24.91
CA GLU A 124 -16.67 -3.92 -23.60
C GLU A 124 -15.70 -3.29 -22.60
N TRP A 125 -14.51 -2.85 -23.06
CA TRP A 125 -13.57 -2.11 -22.21
C TRP A 125 -14.17 -0.80 -21.68
N SER A 126 -14.94 -0.09 -22.50
CA SER A 126 -15.58 1.19 -22.11
C SER A 126 -16.61 1.04 -20.98
N ARG A 127 -17.17 -0.17 -20.82
CA ARG A 127 -18.18 -0.52 -19.79
C ARG A 127 -17.63 -1.45 -18.70
N LEU A 128 -16.34 -1.77 -18.74
CA LEU A 128 -15.69 -2.61 -17.74
C LEU A 128 -15.70 -1.91 -16.37
N TYR A 129 -16.14 -2.64 -15.35
CA TYR A 129 -15.96 -2.29 -13.96
C TYR A 129 -14.72 -2.97 -13.38
N ALA A 130 -13.99 -2.25 -12.55
CA ALA A 130 -12.81 -2.72 -11.83
C ALA A 130 -12.92 -2.29 -10.36
N ILE A 131 -12.55 -3.19 -9.46
CA ILE A 131 -12.48 -2.93 -8.01
C ILE A 131 -11.08 -3.30 -7.50
N VAL A 132 -10.46 -2.39 -6.75
CA VAL A 132 -9.12 -2.56 -6.19
C VAL A 132 -9.22 -2.64 -4.68
N GLY A 133 -9.05 -3.85 -4.14
CA GLY A 133 -8.91 -4.07 -2.70
C GLY A 133 -7.62 -3.46 -2.18
N THR A 134 -7.70 -2.71 -1.07
CA THR A 134 -6.54 -2.07 -0.45
C THR A 134 -6.66 -2.03 1.06
N ALA A 135 -5.52 -2.13 1.76
CA ALA A 135 -5.44 -1.72 3.15
C ALA A 135 -5.43 -0.18 3.24
N TRP A 136 -5.92 0.36 4.36
CA TRP A 136 -5.98 1.80 4.64
C TRP A 136 -4.64 2.52 4.34
N ALA A 137 -3.52 1.96 4.80
CA ALA A 137 -2.21 2.58 4.65
C ALA A 137 -1.75 2.71 3.17
N MET A 138 -2.29 1.87 2.28
CA MET A 138 -1.87 1.78 0.88
C MET A 138 -2.84 2.50 -0.08
N ARG A 139 -3.94 3.07 0.42
CA ARG A 139 -5.02 3.60 -0.44
C ARG A 139 -4.60 4.76 -1.34
N ARG A 140 -3.77 5.69 -0.84
CA ARG A 140 -3.45 6.96 -1.53
C ARG A 140 -2.47 6.78 -2.68
N GLU A 141 -1.64 5.77 -2.61
CA GLU A 141 -0.58 5.49 -3.57
C GLU A 141 -0.68 4.03 -4.03
N ASN A 142 -1.91 3.51 -4.14
CA ASN A 142 -2.14 2.14 -4.55
C ASN A 142 -1.64 1.96 -6.00
N VAL A 143 -0.69 1.04 -6.17
CA VAL A 143 0.01 0.83 -7.45
C VAL A 143 -0.98 0.37 -8.54
N HIS A 144 -1.85 -0.58 -8.24
CA HIS A 144 -2.79 -1.12 -9.23
C HIS A 144 -3.86 -0.10 -9.60
N PHE A 145 -4.35 0.68 -8.63
CA PHE A 145 -5.33 1.73 -8.89
C PHE A 145 -4.78 2.81 -9.82
N GLN A 146 -3.53 3.25 -9.62
CA GLN A 146 -2.89 4.25 -10.49
C GLN A 146 -2.75 3.76 -11.93
N ILE A 147 -2.31 2.52 -12.11
CA ILE A 147 -2.17 1.90 -13.44
C ILE A 147 -3.53 1.77 -14.12
N LEU A 148 -4.55 1.26 -13.40
CA LEU A 148 -5.91 1.14 -13.94
C LEU A 148 -6.52 2.50 -14.26
N ALA A 149 -6.32 3.52 -13.42
CA ALA A 149 -6.85 4.86 -13.67
C ALA A 149 -6.26 5.48 -14.94
N GLN A 150 -4.95 5.29 -15.17
CA GLN A 150 -4.28 5.71 -16.41
C GLN A 150 -4.85 5.00 -17.65
N MET A 151 -5.11 3.69 -17.54
CA MET A 151 -5.55 2.84 -18.66
C MET A 151 -7.05 2.93 -18.96
N MET A 152 -7.88 3.11 -17.94
CA MET A 152 -9.35 3.17 -18.06
C MET A 152 -9.88 4.58 -18.33
N GLY A 153 -9.10 5.62 -18.00
CA GLY A 153 -9.50 7.02 -18.15
C GLY A 153 -10.01 7.64 -16.85
N ARG A 154 -9.89 8.97 -16.75
CA ARG A 154 -10.31 9.74 -15.56
C ARG A 154 -11.81 9.62 -15.28
N ASP A 155 -12.63 9.53 -16.32
CA ASP A 155 -14.07 9.33 -16.23
C ASP A 155 -14.45 7.99 -15.57
N ALA A 156 -13.54 7.00 -15.61
CA ALA A 156 -13.77 5.74 -14.93
C ALA A 156 -13.61 5.85 -13.41
N VAL A 157 -12.76 6.76 -12.93
CA VAL A 157 -12.42 6.86 -11.50
C VAL A 157 -13.65 7.21 -10.68
N ASN A 158 -13.90 6.44 -9.62
CA ASN A 158 -15.08 6.55 -8.77
C ASN A 158 -16.42 6.32 -9.48
N ASP A 159 -16.44 5.91 -10.76
CA ASP A 159 -17.67 5.46 -11.44
C ASP A 159 -17.60 3.96 -11.72
N ARG A 160 -16.63 3.52 -12.53
CA ARG A 160 -16.42 2.10 -12.85
C ARG A 160 -15.07 1.56 -12.42
N LEU A 161 -14.17 2.40 -11.93
CA LEU A 161 -12.94 2.02 -11.22
C LEU A 161 -13.07 2.43 -9.76
N ILE A 162 -13.20 1.44 -8.88
CA ILE A 162 -13.53 1.64 -7.47
C ILE A 162 -12.38 1.16 -6.58
N ILE A 163 -12.03 1.96 -5.57
CA ILE A 163 -11.14 1.53 -4.49
C ILE A 163 -11.97 0.96 -3.34
N ALA A 164 -11.61 -0.23 -2.88
CA ALA A 164 -12.27 -0.90 -1.77
C ALA A 164 -11.29 -0.99 -0.60
N GLU A 165 -11.49 -0.14 0.40
CA GLU A 165 -10.81 -0.29 1.69
C GLU A 165 -11.46 -1.45 2.45
N SER A 166 -10.88 -2.65 2.33
CA SER A 166 -11.43 -3.85 2.94
C SER A 166 -10.80 -4.16 4.29
N ILE A 167 -11.52 -4.97 5.06
CA ILE A 167 -10.96 -5.75 6.16
C ILE A 167 -9.98 -6.80 5.58
N GLN A 168 -9.08 -7.29 6.42
CA GLN A 168 -7.94 -8.15 6.07
C GLN A 168 -8.36 -9.35 5.18
N ASP A 169 -7.66 -9.52 4.05
CA ASP A 169 -7.75 -10.66 3.12
C ASP A 169 -9.13 -10.95 2.50
N PRO A 170 -9.73 -10.01 1.74
CA PRO A 170 -10.99 -10.25 1.05
C PRO A 170 -10.82 -11.33 -0.04
N THR A 171 -11.84 -12.15 -0.24
CA THR A 171 -11.91 -13.05 -1.39
C THR A 171 -12.36 -12.31 -2.65
N GLU A 172 -12.23 -12.96 -3.81
CA GLU A 172 -12.78 -12.44 -5.06
C GLU A 172 -14.29 -12.23 -4.97
N ASP A 173 -15.02 -13.19 -4.40
CA ASP A 173 -16.47 -13.11 -4.20
C ASP A 173 -16.86 -11.92 -3.32
N ASP A 174 -16.10 -11.64 -2.26
CA ASP A 174 -16.34 -10.48 -1.40
C ASP A 174 -16.24 -9.16 -2.18
N LEU A 175 -15.22 -9.04 -3.04
CA LEU A 175 -15.01 -7.85 -3.86
C LEU A 175 -16.09 -7.71 -4.95
N ILE A 176 -16.50 -8.82 -5.58
CA ILE A 176 -17.59 -8.82 -6.57
C ILE A 176 -18.92 -8.45 -5.91
N MET A 177 -19.21 -9.00 -4.73
CA MET A 177 -20.42 -8.65 -3.98
C MET A 177 -20.43 -7.17 -3.57
N LEU A 178 -19.29 -6.64 -3.12
CA LEU A 178 -19.15 -5.23 -2.80
C LEU A 178 -19.39 -4.35 -4.03
N LEU A 179 -18.80 -4.70 -5.17
CA LEU A 179 -19.01 -3.98 -6.43
C LEU A 179 -20.49 -3.99 -6.83
N GLY A 180 -21.14 -5.15 -6.77
CA GLY A 180 -22.57 -5.30 -7.05
C GLY A 180 -23.44 -4.44 -6.13
N ARG A 181 -23.11 -4.38 -4.83
CA ARG A 181 -23.78 -3.51 -3.86
C ARG A 181 -23.63 -2.04 -4.25
N ILE A 182 -22.43 -1.56 -4.56
CA ILE A 182 -22.18 -0.16 -4.92
C ILE A 182 -23.01 0.23 -6.15
N ILE A 183 -23.03 -0.63 -7.18
CA ILE A 183 -23.82 -0.39 -8.39
C ILE A 183 -25.32 -0.33 -8.06
N ASN A 184 -25.82 -1.26 -7.24
CA ASN A 184 -27.22 -1.28 -6.82
C ASN A 184 -27.61 -0.07 -5.96
N ASP A 185 -26.73 0.36 -5.04
CA ASP A 185 -26.94 1.51 -4.17
C ASP A 185 -27.03 2.82 -5.00
N ARG A 186 -26.26 2.93 -6.09
CA ARG A 186 -26.36 4.05 -7.05
C ARG A 186 -27.65 4.01 -7.86
N ASP A 187 -28.12 2.84 -8.27
CA ASP A 187 -29.41 2.70 -8.93
C ASP A 187 -30.57 3.09 -7.99
N LEU A 188 -30.53 2.62 -6.74
CA LEU A 188 -31.44 3.05 -5.68
C LEU A 188 -31.42 4.58 -5.52
N ALA A 189 -30.23 5.18 -5.49
CA ALA A 189 -30.10 6.64 -5.36
C ALA A 189 -30.77 7.39 -6.52
N VAL A 190 -30.64 6.91 -7.75
CA VAL A 190 -31.31 7.50 -8.92
C VAL A 190 -32.84 7.41 -8.78
N HIS A 191 -33.36 6.28 -8.31
CA HIS A 191 -34.81 6.08 -8.14
C HIS A 191 -35.40 6.89 -6.98
N VAL A 192 -34.67 7.06 -5.88
CA VAL A 192 -35.15 7.74 -4.66
C VAL A 192 -34.89 9.25 -4.71
N PHE A 193 -33.69 9.67 -5.11
CA PHE A 193 -33.22 11.05 -5.04
C PHE A 193 -33.14 11.73 -6.43
N GLY A 194 -33.29 10.97 -7.51
CA GLY A 194 -33.19 11.45 -8.88
C GLY A 194 -31.76 11.38 -9.45
N LYS A 195 -31.66 11.43 -10.78
CA LYS A 195 -30.40 11.22 -11.52
C LYS A 195 -29.24 12.13 -11.12
N LYS A 196 -29.52 13.36 -10.66
CA LYS A 196 -28.48 14.31 -10.19
C LYS A 196 -27.79 13.86 -8.91
N LEU A 197 -28.42 12.97 -8.15
CA LEU A 197 -27.94 12.45 -6.87
C LEU A 197 -27.58 10.95 -6.97
N LYS A 198 -27.16 10.48 -8.16
CA LYS A 198 -26.74 9.08 -8.44
C LYS A 198 -25.75 8.55 -7.40
N TYR A 199 -24.82 9.39 -6.94
CA TYR A 199 -23.77 8.97 -6.01
C TYR A 199 -24.10 9.24 -4.53
N ARG A 200 -25.35 9.60 -4.21
CA ARG A 200 -25.71 9.96 -2.83
C ARG A 200 -25.51 8.82 -1.84
N MET A 201 -25.57 7.58 -2.33
CA MET A 201 -25.38 6.38 -1.52
C MET A 201 -23.91 5.91 -1.45
N ASP A 202 -22.98 6.60 -2.12
CA ASP A 202 -21.54 6.32 -1.99
C ASP A 202 -20.95 6.95 -0.70
N VAL A 203 -21.74 7.76 0.00
CA VAL A 203 -21.40 8.42 1.27
C VAL A 203 -22.45 8.11 2.34
N GLU A 204 -22.08 8.30 3.60
CA GLU A 204 -23.03 8.18 4.72
C GLU A 204 -24.18 9.19 4.55
N LEU A 205 -25.41 8.68 4.44
CA LEU A 205 -26.60 9.48 4.18
C LEU A 205 -26.80 10.56 5.26
N MET A 206 -26.48 10.24 6.51
CA MET A 206 -26.57 11.14 7.66
C MET A 206 -25.35 12.07 7.83
N GLY A 207 -24.33 11.97 6.97
CA GLY A 207 -23.02 12.60 7.18
C GLY A 207 -23.07 14.12 7.33
N GLU A 208 -23.73 14.81 6.40
CA GLU A 208 -23.90 16.27 6.45
C GLU A 208 -24.73 16.72 7.66
N ALA A 209 -25.87 16.09 7.91
CA ALA A 209 -26.72 16.42 9.06
C ALA A 209 -25.97 16.22 10.39
N THR A 210 -25.15 15.17 10.48
CA THR A 210 -24.29 14.90 11.63
C THR A 210 -23.21 15.97 11.77
N ARG A 211 -22.57 16.38 10.67
CA ARG A 211 -21.60 17.48 10.67
C ARG A 211 -22.23 18.78 11.15
N GLU A 212 -23.42 19.15 10.66
CA GLU A 212 -24.12 20.35 11.14
C GLU A 212 -24.47 20.30 12.62
N GLU A 213 -24.95 19.16 13.11
CA GLU A 213 -25.36 19.01 14.51
C GLU A 213 -24.15 19.02 15.45
N THR A 214 -23.04 18.38 15.06
CA THR A 214 -21.79 18.42 15.84
C THR A 214 -21.22 19.83 15.90
N LEU A 215 -21.26 20.60 14.81
CA LEU A 215 -20.87 22.01 14.81
C LEU A 215 -21.70 22.83 15.80
N LYS A 216 -23.03 22.67 15.82
CA LYS A 216 -23.93 23.37 16.77
C LYS A 216 -23.64 23.04 18.23
N ARG A 217 -23.18 21.81 18.52
CA ARG A 217 -22.88 21.33 19.88
C ARG A 217 -21.45 21.59 20.34
N SER A 218 -20.67 22.32 19.56
CA SER A 218 -19.27 22.59 19.86
C SER A 218 -19.11 23.34 21.18
N THR A 219 -18.12 22.93 21.97
CA THR A 219 -17.76 23.56 23.25
C THR A 219 -16.24 23.74 23.32
N PRO A 220 -15.71 24.52 24.28
CA PRO A 220 -14.27 24.60 24.48
C PRO A 220 -13.58 23.24 24.76
N HIS A 221 -14.29 22.27 25.33
CA HIS A 221 -13.77 20.91 25.59
C HIS A 221 -13.97 19.95 24.42
N HIS A 222 -14.93 20.23 23.54
CA HIS A 222 -15.26 19.45 22.35
C HIS A 222 -15.44 20.42 21.18
N PRO A 223 -14.34 20.99 20.65
CA PRO A 223 -14.43 21.98 19.59
C PRO A 223 -14.96 21.36 18.31
N ALA A 224 -15.62 22.18 17.49
CA ALA A 224 -15.90 21.86 16.09
C ALA A 224 -14.61 21.40 15.42
N ILE A 225 -14.66 20.23 14.79
CA ILE A 225 -13.58 19.77 13.92
C ILE A 225 -14.01 20.12 12.49
N ASP A 226 -13.24 20.99 11.83
CA ASP A 226 -13.40 21.20 10.40
C ASP A 226 -12.99 19.90 9.70
N MET A 227 -13.94 19.19 9.11
CA MET A 227 -13.71 17.91 8.43
C MET A 227 -13.41 18.08 6.93
N LYS A 228 -13.08 19.28 6.45
CA LYS A 228 -12.63 19.50 5.05
C LYS A 228 -11.33 18.77 4.67
N TRP A 229 -10.60 18.24 5.66
CA TRP A 229 -9.45 17.35 5.42
C TRP A 229 -9.85 15.88 5.27
N GLU A 230 -11.14 15.53 5.47
CA GLU A 230 -11.62 14.21 5.10
C GLU A 230 -11.36 14.02 3.60
N PRO A 231 -10.66 12.96 3.20
CA PRO A 231 -10.15 12.80 1.84
C PRO A 231 -11.25 12.52 0.80
N TYR A 232 -12.51 12.76 1.14
CA TYR A 232 -13.70 12.47 0.37
C TYR A 232 -14.48 13.77 0.17
N GLU A 233 -13.92 14.71 -0.62
CA GLU A 233 -14.81 15.59 -1.36
C GLU A 233 -15.42 14.77 -2.52
N GLU A 234 -16.74 14.79 -2.58
CA GLU A 234 -17.63 14.12 -3.53
C GLU A 234 -17.00 13.84 -4.90
N HIS A 235 -16.60 12.61 -5.18
CA HIS A 235 -16.05 12.17 -6.49
C HIS A 235 -14.89 13.00 -7.05
N LYS A 236 -14.31 13.92 -6.27
CA LYS A 236 -13.30 14.83 -6.75
C LYS A 236 -11.95 14.14 -6.79
N MET A 237 -11.29 14.19 -7.94
CA MET A 237 -9.88 13.82 -8.04
C MET A 237 -9.03 14.77 -7.18
N PRO A 238 -7.81 14.37 -6.73
CA PRO A 238 -6.91 15.22 -5.94
C PRO A 238 -6.50 16.58 -6.55
N ASN A 239 -7.00 16.94 -7.73
CA ASN A 239 -6.76 18.19 -8.45
C ASN A 239 -8.06 18.76 -9.08
N GLU A 240 -9.24 18.34 -8.61
CA GLU A 240 -10.51 18.98 -8.94
C GLU A 240 -10.80 20.06 -7.89
N GLU A 241 -10.54 21.32 -8.25
CA GLU A 241 -11.11 22.47 -7.51
C GLU A 241 -12.62 22.57 -7.79
#